data_AF-A0A1R1Y739-F1
#
_entry.id   AF-A0A1R1Y739-F1
#
_cell.length_a   1.000
_cell.length_b   1.000
_cell.length_c   1.000
_cell.angle_alpha   90.00
_cell.angle_beta   90.00
_cell.angle_gamma   90.00
#
_symmetry.space_group_name_H-M   'P 1'
#
loop_
_entity.id
_entity.type
_entity.pdbx_description
1 polymer ?
#
loop_
_entity_poly.entity_id
_entity_poly.type
_entity_poly.pdbx_seq_one_letter_code
_entity_poly.pdbx_strand_id
1 'polypeptide(L)'
;MSAEKLNSLLTAMKENINIIDSNIQEIFLKRLNAQSDEQYANFTSEINDLNADEISNEIAPVVDFNEDQFFVPKNIPKFKNGFGSIQDIDEFIVVFENCLASNGLNPSTHGARLITNCLSFSDLQWLQNRVPNNSTWTEIVPHMKEIFGDPEKEARALNQLWNSKMYHNETITEF
;
A
#
# COMPACT_ATOMS: atom_id res chain seq x y z
N MET A 1 -18.61 10.44 -10.02
CA MET A 1 -19.70 10.16 -9.06
C MET A 1 -20.32 11.49 -8.66
N SER A 2 -21.64 11.67 -8.77
CA SER A 2 -22.30 12.96 -8.45
C SER A 2 -22.44 13.16 -6.94
N ALA A 3 -22.38 14.41 -6.49
CA ALA A 3 -22.49 14.76 -5.06
C ALA A 3 -23.80 14.26 -4.42
N GLU A 4 -24.89 14.22 -5.19
CA GLU A 4 -26.18 13.69 -4.73
C GLU A 4 -26.15 12.18 -4.45
N LYS A 5 -25.44 11.40 -5.29
CA LYS A 5 -25.27 9.96 -5.05
C LYS A 5 -24.43 9.68 -3.81
N LEU A 6 -23.39 10.49 -3.58
CA LEU A 6 -22.56 10.37 -2.38
C LEU A 6 -23.35 10.69 -1.11
N ASN A 7 -24.17 11.74 -1.13
CA ASN A 7 -25.00 12.13 0.02
C ASN A 7 -26.12 11.11 0.32
N SER A 8 -26.70 10.52 -0.72
CA SER A 8 -27.67 9.43 -0.58
C SER A 8 -27.04 8.20 0.08
N LEU A 9 -25.83 7.82 -0.37
CA LEU A 9 -25.09 6.69 0.18
C LEU A 9 -24.72 6.94 1.65
N LEU A 10 -24.22 8.13 1.97
CA LEU A 10 -23.78 8.48 3.32
C LEU A 10 -24.96 8.54 4.30
N THR A 11 -26.15 8.90 3.83
CA THR A 11 -27.39 8.83 4.62
C THR A 11 -27.79 7.38 4.88
N ALA A 12 -27.81 6.53 3.84
CA ALA A 12 -28.14 5.12 3.99
C ALA A 12 -27.18 4.38 4.94
N MET A 13 -25.87 4.65 4.83
CA MET A 13 -24.87 4.08 5.74
C MET A 13 -25.09 4.51 7.19
N LYS A 14 -25.45 5.78 7.44
CA LYS A 14 -25.74 6.26 8.79
C LYS A 14 -26.97 5.58 9.39
N GLU A 15 -28.00 5.39 8.59
CA GLU A 15 -29.24 4.74 9.02
C GLU A 15 -28.99 3.27 9.37
N ASN A 16 -28.22 2.56 8.56
CA ASN A 16 -27.82 1.17 8.82
C ASN A 16 -26.94 1.05 10.08
N ILE A 17 -25.99 1.96 10.30
CA ILE A 17 -25.17 1.99 11.53
C ILE A 17 -26.07 2.14 12.77
N ASN A 18 -27.07 3.01 12.70
CA ASN A 18 -28.00 3.21 13.83
C ASN A 18 -28.87 1.97 14.10
N ILE A 19 -29.28 1.25 13.06
CA ILE A 19 -30.03 -0.01 13.19
C ILE A 19 -29.17 -1.08 13.85
N ILE A 20 -27.94 -1.26 13.38
CA ILE A 20 -26.99 -2.24 13.94
C ILE A 20 -26.68 -1.89 15.41
N ASP A 21 -26.42 -0.61 15.72
CA ASP A 21 -26.17 -0.17 17.11
C ASP A 21 -27.36 -0.47 18.03
N SER A 22 -28.58 -0.21 17.54
CA SER A 22 -29.81 -0.52 18.29
C SER A 22 -29.97 -2.02 18.55
N ASN A 23 -29.73 -2.86 17.53
CA ASN A 23 -29.83 -4.31 17.65
C ASN A 23 -28.78 -4.88 18.61
N ILE A 24 -27.53 -4.38 18.54
CA ILE A 24 -26.45 -4.77 19.46
C ILE A 24 -26.83 -4.41 20.90
N GLN A 25 -27.34 -3.19 21.13
CA GLN A 25 -27.77 -2.76 22.46
C GLN A 25 -28.90 -3.65 23.00
N GLU A 26 -29.87 -4.02 22.17
CA GLU A 26 -30.99 -4.89 22.57
C GLU A 26 -30.50 -6.29 22.98
N ILE A 27 -29.62 -6.91 22.19
CA ILE A 27 -29.10 -8.24 22.50
C ILE A 27 -28.16 -8.20 23.71
N PHE A 28 -27.42 -7.12 23.90
CA PHE A 28 -26.61 -6.92 25.10
C PHE A 28 -27.48 -6.84 26.36
N LEU A 29 -28.63 -6.15 26.30
CA LEU A 29 -29.60 -6.11 27.38
C LEU A 29 -30.23 -7.48 27.65
N LYS A 30 -30.52 -8.28 26.61
CA LYS A 30 -31.00 -9.67 26.77
C LYS A 30 -29.95 -10.56 27.45
N ARG A 31 -28.67 -10.41 27.07
CA ARG A 31 -27.54 -11.11 27.70
C ARG A 31 -27.35 -10.76 29.16
N LEU A 32 -27.50 -9.48 29.54
CA LEU A 32 -27.40 -9.05 30.93
C LEU A 32 -28.53 -9.60 31.81
N ASN A 33 -29.69 -9.85 31.23
CA ASN A 33 -30.86 -10.41 31.92
C ASN A 33 -30.97 -11.94 31.78
N ALA A 34 -29.95 -12.61 31.23
CA ALA A 34 -29.96 -14.06 31.03
C ALA A 34 -30.06 -14.78 32.40
N GLN A 35 -30.93 -15.78 32.47
CA GLN A 35 -31.19 -16.56 33.69
C GLN A 35 -30.47 -17.90 33.70
N SER A 36 -29.79 -18.25 32.61
CA SER A 36 -28.97 -19.46 32.49
C SER A 36 -27.74 -19.24 31.61
N ASP A 37 -26.72 -20.07 31.83
CA ASP A 37 -25.49 -20.06 31.03
C ASP A 37 -25.74 -20.39 29.55
N GLU A 38 -26.77 -21.20 29.26
CA GLU A 38 -27.20 -21.55 27.91
C GLU A 38 -27.82 -20.34 27.18
N GLN A 39 -28.64 -19.54 27.88
CA GLN A 39 -29.16 -18.28 27.33
C GLN A 39 -28.05 -17.27 27.06
N TYR A 40 -27.08 -17.17 27.96
CA TYR A 40 -25.92 -16.30 27.80
C TYR A 40 -25.07 -16.68 26.58
N ALA A 41 -24.84 -17.99 26.38
CA ALA A 41 -24.12 -18.51 25.23
C ALA A 41 -24.87 -18.24 23.92
N ASN A 42 -26.20 -18.43 23.88
CA ASN A 42 -27.02 -18.15 22.70
C ASN A 42 -26.97 -16.67 22.30
N PHE A 43 -27.14 -15.74 23.25
CA PHE A 43 -27.04 -14.30 22.95
C PHE A 43 -25.62 -13.88 22.54
N THR A 44 -24.59 -14.58 23.03
CA THR A 44 -23.20 -14.34 22.60
C THR A 44 -22.99 -14.81 21.16
N SER A 45 -23.61 -15.91 20.74
CA SER A 45 -23.60 -16.34 19.33
C SER A 45 -24.35 -15.36 18.43
N GLU A 46 -25.53 -14.90 18.86
CA GLU A 46 -26.35 -13.94 18.12
C GLU A 46 -25.62 -12.61 17.84
N ILE A 47 -24.81 -12.12 18.80
CA ILE A 47 -23.93 -10.96 18.59
C ILE A 47 -22.85 -11.24 17.53
N ASN A 48 -22.30 -12.45 17.49
CA ASN A 48 -21.28 -12.82 16.51
C ASN A 48 -21.87 -13.01 15.11
N ASP A 49 -23.11 -13.49 15.02
CA ASP A 49 -23.81 -13.73 13.75
C ASP A 49 -24.29 -12.43 13.10
N LEU A 50 -24.64 -11.40 13.89
CA LEU A 50 -24.94 -10.05 13.38
C LEU A 50 -23.78 -9.42 12.58
N ASN A 51 -22.53 -9.80 12.84
CA ASN A 51 -21.37 -9.30 12.10
C ASN A 51 -21.20 -9.94 10.70
N ALA A 52 -21.80 -11.11 10.44
CA ALA A 52 -21.53 -11.89 9.24
C ALA A 52 -22.51 -11.60 8.08
N ASP A 53 -23.81 -11.44 8.38
CA ASP A 53 -24.85 -11.47 7.34
C ASP A 53 -25.36 -10.09 6.89
N GLU A 54 -25.31 -9.04 7.73
CA GLU A 54 -25.82 -7.70 7.36
C GLU A 54 -24.78 -6.83 6.63
N ILE A 55 -23.48 -7.04 6.86
CA ILE A 55 -22.41 -6.29 6.18
C ILE A 55 -22.14 -6.86 4.76
N SER A 56 -22.31 -8.17 4.57
CA SER A 56 -21.99 -8.83 3.29
C SER A 56 -23.02 -8.57 2.19
N ASN A 57 -24.31 -8.42 2.52
CA ASN A 57 -25.38 -8.52 1.53
C ASN A 57 -25.82 -7.18 0.89
N GLU A 58 -25.54 -6.01 1.50
CA GLU A 58 -25.87 -4.70 0.88
C GLU A 58 -24.67 -3.95 0.28
N ILE A 59 -23.43 -4.34 0.59
CA ILE A 59 -22.22 -3.74 -0.03
C ILE A 59 -21.92 -4.36 -1.41
N ALA A 60 -22.54 -5.51 -1.70
CA ALA A 60 -22.25 -6.35 -2.85
C ALA A 60 -22.40 -5.72 -4.25
N PRO A 61 -23.19 -4.66 -4.52
CA PRO A 61 -23.21 -4.09 -5.87
C PRO A 61 -22.35 -2.82 -6.05
N VAL A 62 -21.63 -2.31 -5.03
CA VAL A 62 -21.00 -0.97 -5.12
C VAL A 62 -19.48 -0.95 -4.95
N VAL A 63 -18.87 -1.97 -4.34
CA VAL A 63 -17.41 -2.08 -4.31
C VAL A 63 -17.02 -3.18 -5.27
N ASP A 64 -16.64 -2.77 -6.48
CA ASP A 64 -15.79 -3.57 -7.33
C ASP A 64 -14.53 -3.86 -6.50
N PHE A 65 -14.50 -5.01 -5.82
CA PHE A 65 -13.36 -5.46 -5.03
C PHE A 65 -12.23 -5.69 -6.02
N ASN A 66 -11.49 -4.63 -6.34
CA ASN A 66 -10.23 -4.74 -7.05
C ASN A 66 -9.29 -5.51 -6.11
N GLU A 67 -9.15 -6.82 -6.33
CA GLU A 67 -8.20 -7.70 -5.63
C GLU A 67 -6.78 -7.08 -5.62
N ASP A 68 -6.48 -6.26 -6.64
CA ASP A 68 -5.28 -5.45 -6.81
C ASP A 68 -4.99 -4.48 -5.64
N GLN A 69 -6.02 -4.03 -4.91
CA GLN A 69 -5.85 -3.06 -3.82
C GLN A 69 -5.09 -3.65 -2.62
N PHE A 70 -5.20 -4.97 -2.41
CA PHE A 70 -4.56 -5.67 -1.30
C PHE A 70 -3.38 -6.56 -1.74
N PHE A 71 -3.25 -6.85 -3.03
CA PHE A 71 -2.17 -7.67 -3.55
C PHE A 71 -0.78 -7.06 -3.26
N VAL A 72 0.15 -7.89 -2.74
CA VAL A 72 1.56 -7.50 -2.49
C VAL A 72 2.46 -8.49 -3.22
N PRO A 73 3.29 -8.05 -4.17
CA PRO A 73 4.23 -8.93 -4.87
C PRO A 73 5.21 -9.61 -3.90
N LYS A 74 5.40 -10.93 -4.04
CA LYS A 74 6.32 -11.71 -3.19
C LYS A 74 7.79 -11.31 -3.37
N ASN A 75 8.18 -10.94 -4.59
CA ASN A 75 9.56 -10.64 -4.97
C ASN A 75 9.78 -9.13 -5.16
N ILE A 76 9.27 -8.32 -4.24
CA ILE A 76 9.44 -6.87 -4.33
C ILE A 76 10.92 -6.50 -4.12
N PRO A 77 11.52 -5.65 -4.97
CA PRO A 77 12.93 -5.28 -4.83
C PRO A 77 13.17 -4.53 -3.52
N LYS A 78 14.33 -4.75 -2.92
CA LYS A 78 14.77 -4.05 -1.70
C LYS A 78 15.78 -2.98 -2.07
N PHE A 79 15.70 -1.82 -1.42
CA PHE A 79 16.64 -0.73 -1.57
C PHE A 79 17.56 -0.65 -0.36
N LYS A 80 18.88 -0.78 -0.58
CA LYS A 80 19.93 -0.73 0.46
C LYS A 80 19.70 -1.62 1.69
N ASN A 81 18.79 -2.58 1.60
CA ASN A 81 18.32 -3.38 2.72
C ASN A 81 18.56 -4.88 2.42
N GLY A 82 19.68 -5.38 2.91
CA GLY A 82 20.05 -6.79 2.83
C GLY A 82 20.87 -7.19 1.59
N PHE A 83 21.22 -8.48 1.54
CA PHE A 83 21.99 -9.06 0.44
C PHE A 83 21.19 -9.08 -0.86
N GLY A 84 21.80 -8.66 -1.97
CA GLY A 84 21.12 -8.54 -3.26
C GLY A 84 20.20 -7.33 -3.41
N SER A 85 20.23 -6.38 -2.45
CA SER A 85 19.48 -5.13 -2.57
C SER A 85 20.12 -4.16 -3.54
N ILE A 86 19.28 -3.38 -4.21
CA ILE A 86 19.71 -2.36 -5.15
C ILE A 86 20.24 -1.17 -4.37
N GLN A 87 21.43 -0.69 -4.75
CA GLN A 87 22.11 0.41 -4.05
C GLN A 87 21.84 1.77 -4.70
N ASP A 88 21.64 1.76 -6.02
CA ASP A 88 21.38 2.96 -6.79
C ASP A 88 19.89 3.30 -6.81
N ILE A 89 19.55 4.56 -6.55
CA ILE A 89 18.15 4.97 -6.43
C ILE A 89 17.43 4.97 -7.79
N ASP A 90 18.12 5.37 -8.86
CA ASP A 90 17.51 5.40 -10.20
C ASP A 90 17.23 3.98 -10.69
N GLU A 91 18.20 3.08 -10.53
CA GLU A 91 18.04 1.65 -10.81
C GLU A 91 16.89 1.05 -9.99
N PHE A 92 16.83 1.35 -8.69
CA PHE A 92 15.80 0.85 -7.81
C PHE A 92 14.39 1.27 -8.26
N ILE A 93 14.19 2.56 -8.58
CA ILE A 93 12.89 3.07 -9.04
C ILE A 93 12.43 2.31 -10.28
N VAL A 94 13.31 2.15 -11.27
CA VAL A 94 12.99 1.44 -12.52
C VAL A 94 12.62 -0.02 -12.25
N VAL A 95 13.43 -0.74 -11.47
CA VAL A 95 13.16 -2.15 -11.15
C VAL A 95 11.89 -2.31 -10.33
N PHE A 96 11.60 -1.40 -9.41
CA PHE A 96 10.38 -1.38 -8.63
C PHE A 96 9.14 -1.15 -9.49
N GLU A 97 9.14 -0.15 -10.37
CA GLU A 97 8.03 0.12 -11.28
C GLU A 97 7.77 -1.06 -12.23
N ASN A 98 8.84 -1.67 -12.76
CA ASN A 98 8.75 -2.86 -13.59
C ASN A 98 8.19 -4.07 -12.83
N CYS A 99 8.57 -4.23 -11.55
CA CYS A 99 8.03 -5.28 -10.69
C CYS A 99 6.52 -5.11 -10.50
N LEU A 100 6.05 -3.89 -10.22
CA LEU A 100 4.63 -3.60 -10.09
C LEU A 100 3.88 -3.89 -11.40
N ALA A 101 4.37 -3.35 -12.52
CA ALA A 101 3.75 -3.54 -13.83
C ALA A 101 3.67 -5.03 -14.22
N SER A 102 4.71 -5.81 -13.94
CA SER A 102 4.75 -7.26 -14.21
C SER A 102 3.75 -8.06 -13.39
N ASN A 103 3.29 -7.50 -12.26
CA ASN A 103 2.26 -8.10 -11.41
C ASN A 103 0.88 -7.46 -11.65
N GLY A 104 0.69 -6.70 -12.73
CA GLY A 104 -0.59 -6.03 -13.05
C GLY A 104 -0.89 -4.78 -12.22
N LEU A 105 0.05 -4.33 -11.37
CA LEU A 105 -0.14 -3.16 -10.52
C LEU A 105 0.34 -1.89 -11.22
N ASN A 106 -0.49 -0.84 -11.18
CA ASN A 106 -0.09 0.48 -11.64
C ASN A 106 0.84 1.17 -10.61
N PRO A 107 2.09 1.53 -10.96
CA PRO A 107 3.00 2.21 -10.03
C PRO A 107 2.47 3.53 -9.48
N SER A 108 1.74 4.31 -10.28
CA SER A 108 1.18 5.59 -9.87
C SER A 108 0.16 5.44 -8.74
N THR A 109 -0.55 4.31 -8.70
CA THR A 109 -1.61 4.02 -7.72
C THR A 109 -1.09 3.22 -6.54
N HIS A 110 -0.24 2.21 -6.77
CA HIS A 110 0.18 1.27 -5.72
C HIS A 110 1.59 1.52 -5.19
N GLY A 111 2.40 2.33 -5.88
CA GLY A 111 3.81 2.58 -5.51
C GLY A 111 3.96 3.18 -4.12
N ALA A 112 3.17 4.20 -3.79
CA ALA A 112 3.20 4.87 -2.48
C ALA A 112 2.89 3.93 -1.31
N ARG A 113 1.97 2.97 -1.50
CA ARG A 113 1.66 1.96 -0.48
C ARG A 113 2.81 0.96 -0.34
N LEU A 114 3.31 0.47 -1.48
CA LEU A 114 4.21 -0.68 -1.53
C LEU A 114 5.68 -0.34 -1.25
N ILE A 115 6.10 0.90 -1.44
CA ILE A 115 7.48 1.35 -1.20
C ILE A 115 7.93 1.11 0.25
N THR A 116 6.99 1.15 1.20
CA THR A 116 7.25 0.89 2.63
C THR A 116 7.82 -0.51 2.88
N ASN A 117 7.53 -1.48 2.01
CA ASN A 117 8.06 -2.83 2.08
C ASN A 117 9.47 -2.95 1.50
N CYS A 118 9.97 -1.93 0.79
CA CYS A 118 11.25 -1.99 0.08
C CYS A 118 12.41 -1.38 0.88
N LEU A 119 12.09 -0.53 1.86
CA LEU A 119 13.04 0.28 2.62
C LEU A 119 13.39 -0.34 3.98
N SER A 120 14.51 0.10 4.57
CA SER A 120 14.78 -0.14 5.98
C SER A 120 13.86 0.72 6.85
N PHE A 121 13.70 0.38 8.14
CA PHE A 121 12.90 1.19 9.07
C PHE A 121 13.42 2.64 9.16
N SER A 122 14.74 2.82 9.19
CA SER A 122 15.36 4.15 9.26
C SER A 122 15.08 4.97 8.01
N ASP A 123 15.22 4.39 6.82
CA ASP A 123 14.94 5.08 5.55
C ASP A 123 13.45 5.41 5.40
N LEU A 124 12.58 4.52 5.87
CA LEU A 124 11.14 4.76 5.88
C LEU A 124 10.76 5.96 6.76
N GLN A 125 11.34 6.07 7.97
CA GLN A 125 11.10 7.25 8.83
C GLN A 125 11.56 8.54 8.16
N TRP A 126 12.72 8.53 7.50
CA TRP A 126 13.20 9.69 6.74
C TRP A 126 12.23 10.11 5.65
N LEU A 127 11.70 9.14 4.90
CA LEU A 127 10.72 9.40 3.84
C LEU A 127 9.41 9.97 4.40
N GLN A 128 8.87 9.37 5.46
CA GLN A 128 7.62 9.81 6.09
C GLN A 128 7.70 11.21 6.71
N ASN A 129 8.88 11.62 7.17
CA ASN A 129 9.09 12.96 7.71
C ASN A 129 9.11 14.05 6.63
N ARG A 130 9.35 13.70 5.37
CA ARG A 130 9.43 14.65 4.26
C ARG A 130 8.23 14.61 3.34
N VAL A 131 7.54 13.48 3.26
CA VAL A 131 6.45 13.27 2.33
C VAL A 131 5.13 13.06 3.09
N PRO A 132 4.08 13.84 2.80
CA PRO A 132 2.75 13.62 3.36
C PRO A 132 2.24 12.19 3.13
N ASN A 133 1.49 11.66 4.10
CA ASN A 133 0.96 10.29 4.04
C ASN A 133 0.01 10.00 2.87
N ASN A 134 -0.51 11.04 2.22
CA ASN A 134 -1.42 10.95 1.07
C ASN A 134 -0.74 11.23 -0.27
N SER A 135 0.59 11.34 -0.30
CA SER A 135 1.32 11.61 -1.53
C SER A 135 1.26 10.44 -2.52
N THR A 136 1.22 10.83 -3.78
CA THR A 136 1.28 9.92 -4.93
C THR A 136 2.71 9.42 -5.16
N TRP A 137 2.84 8.30 -5.88
CA TRP A 137 4.16 7.79 -6.26
C TRP A 137 4.99 8.83 -7.05
N THR A 138 4.34 9.58 -7.93
CA THR A 138 4.96 10.66 -8.72
C THR A 138 5.52 11.80 -7.86
N GLU A 139 4.96 12.04 -6.67
CA GLU A 139 5.48 13.03 -5.71
C GLU A 139 6.58 12.44 -4.84
N ILE A 140 6.51 11.14 -4.50
CA ILE A 140 7.52 10.45 -3.68
C ILE A 140 8.86 10.31 -4.42
N VAL A 141 8.84 9.99 -5.72
CA VAL A 141 10.04 9.70 -6.51
C VAL A 141 11.08 10.85 -6.48
N PRO A 142 10.71 12.11 -6.75
CA PRO A 142 11.65 13.24 -6.64
C PRO A 142 12.31 13.34 -5.25
N HIS A 143 11.55 13.16 -4.18
CA HIS A 143 12.09 13.19 -2.82
C HIS A 143 13.05 12.03 -2.55
N MET A 144 12.76 10.84 -3.06
CA MET A 144 13.69 9.72 -2.95
C MET A 144 15.00 10.00 -3.68
N LYS A 145 14.95 10.58 -4.88
CA LYS A 145 16.16 10.97 -5.61
C LYS A 145 16.96 12.06 -4.91
N GLU A 146 16.29 13.01 -4.27
CA GLU A 146 16.95 14.06 -3.49
C GLU A 146 17.65 13.49 -2.25
N ILE A 147 17.00 12.56 -1.53
CA ILE A 147 17.51 12.00 -0.27
C ILE A 147 18.62 10.97 -0.53
N PHE A 148 18.42 10.09 -1.51
CA PHE A 148 19.25 8.91 -1.71
C PHE A 148 20.10 8.95 -2.98
N GLY A 149 19.87 9.92 -3.86
CA GLY A 149 20.64 10.12 -5.08
C GLY A 149 22.04 10.64 -4.77
N ASP A 150 22.95 10.34 -5.66
CA ASP A 150 24.31 10.85 -5.60
C ASP A 150 24.44 12.05 -6.55
N PRO A 151 24.59 13.28 -6.03
CA PRO A 151 24.63 14.50 -6.85
C PRO A 151 25.84 14.56 -7.78
N GLU A 152 26.89 13.78 -7.52
CA GLU A 152 28.11 13.76 -8.32
C GLU A 152 28.18 12.55 -9.27
N LYS A 153 27.18 11.66 -9.26
CA LYS A 153 27.17 10.44 -10.08
C LYS A 153 27.44 10.73 -11.55
N GLU A 154 26.76 11.72 -12.11
CA GLU A 154 26.90 12.12 -13.51
C GLU A 154 28.28 12.72 -13.79
N ALA A 155 28.77 13.60 -12.91
CA ALA A 155 30.09 14.20 -13.03
C ALA A 155 31.20 13.14 -12.99
N ARG A 156 31.10 12.13 -12.11
CA ARG A 156 32.06 11.03 -12.05
C ARG A 156 31.97 10.12 -13.27
N ALA A 157 30.77 9.82 -13.76
CA ALA A 157 30.59 9.02 -14.98
C ALA A 157 31.19 9.72 -16.21
N LEU A 158 30.97 11.02 -16.37
CA LEU A 158 31.57 11.82 -17.45
C LEU A 158 33.10 11.86 -17.34
N ASN A 159 33.63 12.04 -16.13
CA ASN A 159 35.06 12.04 -15.90
C ASN A 159 35.68 10.66 -16.18
N GLN A 160 34.98 9.57 -15.85
CA GLN A 160 35.40 8.22 -16.22
C GLN A 160 35.41 8.05 -17.74
N LEU A 161 34.34 8.45 -18.44
CA LEU A 161 34.26 8.38 -19.90
C LEU A 161 35.41 9.14 -20.58
N TRP A 162 35.71 10.37 -20.13
CA TRP A 162 36.80 11.17 -20.69
C TRP A 162 38.19 10.61 -20.42
N ASN A 163 38.39 9.93 -19.29
CA ASN A 163 39.66 9.28 -18.96
C ASN A 163 39.73 7.83 -19.45
N SER A 164 38.66 7.30 -20.03
CA SER A 164 38.61 5.95 -20.57
C SER A 164 39.55 5.85 -21.76
N LYS A 165 40.40 4.82 -21.75
CA LYS A 165 41.26 4.47 -22.88
C LYS A 165 41.10 3.00 -23.15
N MET A 166 41.00 2.68 -24.43
CA MET A 166 40.95 1.30 -24.90
C MET A 166 42.19 0.54 -24.42
N TYR A 167 41.97 -0.63 -23.84
CA TYR A 167 43.04 -1.53 -23.44
C TYR A 167 43.74 -2.12 -24.67
N HIS A 168 45.01 -2.48 -24.52
CA HIS A 168 45.83 -2.92 -25.66
C HIS A 168 45.33 -4.22 -26.34
N ASN A 169 44.51 -5.00 -25.63
CA ASN A 169 43.99 -6.30 -26.03
C ASN A 169 42.46 -6.36 -26.14
N GLU A 170 41.81 -5.19 -26.11
CA GLU A 170 40.36 -5.03 -26.27
C GLU A 170 40.01 -4.83 -27.75
N THR A 171 38.83 -5.26 -28.17
CA THR A 171 38.31 -4.97 -29.52
C THR A 171 37.49 -3.67 -29.53
N ILE A 172 37.33 -3.03 -30.70
CA ILE A 172 36.53 -1.79 -30.83
C ILE A 172 35.07 -2.00 -30.39
N THR A 173 34.56 -3.24 -30.44
CA THR A 173 33.19 -3.54 -30.02
C THR A 173 33.06 -3.73 -28.51
N GLU A 174 34.15 -4.07 -27.84
CA GLU A 174 34.21 -4.22 -26.38
C GLU A 174 34.43 -2.87 -25.66
N PHE A 175 35.10 -1.91 -26.34
CA PHE A 175 35.32 -0.53 -25.88
C PHE A 175 34.14 0.39 -26.16
#